data_AF-A0A816KR39-F1
#
_entry.id   AF-A0A816KR39-F1
#
_cell.length_a   1.000
_cell.length_b   1.000
_cell.length_c   1.000
_cell.angle_alpha   90.00
_cell.angle_beta   90.00
_cell.angle_gamma   90.00
#
_symmetry.space_group_name_H-M   'P 1'
#
loop_
_entity.id
_entity.type
_entity.pdbx_description
1 polymer ?
#
loop_
_entity_poly.entity_id
_entity_poly.type
_entity_poly.pdbx_seq_one_letter_code
_entity_poly.pdbx_strand_id
1 'polypeptide(L)'
;MMKTYIISTIHAVISVLSVCIFYLRYTVDLTQVNRIAGGGMKGTGDEIMAYSICYSIGYFTYDFLIMLLFKSARTTSALVHHVIIIVGLLSGLFAKVGHSCHFYLLIEELSTIPLNLKSIYYDRPYAHHLLSVLFVISFLFSRLLYGTIICGYAFRTAPRFIQLAVNASDTTTLIFVVIQTVLCLALRCLNFYWGILIIRKICGLKKSKKQTTALHDINKEKKIS
;
A
#
# COMPACT_ATOMS: atom_id res chain seq x y z
N MET A 1 13.86 12.68 -13.75
CA MET A 1 12.56 12.05 -13.45
C MET A 1 12.36 10.71 -14.16
N MET A 2 12.61 10.57 -15.47
CA MET A 2 12.41 9.29 -16.19
C MET A 2 13.12 8.09 -15.54
N LYS A 3 14.39 8.23 -15.14
CA LYS A 3 15.15 7.16 -14.46
C LYS A 3 14.45 6.65 -13.18
N THR A 4 13.88 7.55 -12.39
CA THR A 4 13.13 7.22 -11.17
C THR A 4 11.91 6.37 -11.48
N TYR A 5 11.12 6.73 -12.49
CA TYR A 5 9.95 5.94 -12.89
C TYR A 5 10.32 4.54 -13.40
N ILE A 6 11.46 4.39 -14.07
CA ILE A 6 11.95 3.09 -14.54
C ILE A 6 12.33 2.20 -13.34
N ILE A 7 13.12 2.71 -12.40
CA ILE A 7 13.50 1.98 -11.17
C ILE A 7 12.24 1.57 -10.40
N SER A 8 11.29 2.49 -10.27
CA SER A 8 10.00 2.26 -9.64
C SER A 8 9.18 1.16 -10.30
N THR A 9 9.15 1.16 -11.63
CA THR A 9 8.47 0.13 -12.41
C THR A 9 9.12 -1.24 -12.23
N ILE A 10 10.47 -1.31 -12.24
CA ILE A 10 11.20 -2.57 -12.05
C ILE A 10 10.91 -3.16 -10.66
N HIS A 11 10.95 -2.35 -9.61
CA HIS A 11 10.57 -2.81 -8.28
C HIS A 11 9.14 -3.34 -8.24
N ALA A 12 8.18 -2.57 -8.77
CA ALA A 12 6.78 -2.98 -8.77
C ALA A 12 6.57 -4.31 -9.51
N VAL A 13 7.24 -4.50 -10.64
CA VAL A 13 7.24 -5.78 -11.38
C VAL A 13 7.81 -6.92 -10.53
N ILE A 14 8.97 -6.74 -9.90
CA ILE A 14 9.60 -7.79 -9.08
C ILE A 14 8.70 -8.15 -7.88
N SER A 15 8.14 -7.15 -7.19
CA SER A 15 7.23 -7.33 -6.07
C SER A 15 5.98 -8.11 -6.47
N VAL A 16 5.32 -7.71 -7.57
CA VAL A 16 4.15 -8.41 -8.09
C VAL A 16 4.49 -9.84 -8.51
N LEU A 17 5.59 -10.03 -9.27
CA LEU A 17 6.02 -11.35 -9.73
C LEU A 17 6.37 -12.27 -8.57
N SER A 18 6.99 -11.77 -7.50
CA SER A 18 7.29 -12.59 -6.31
C SER A 18 6.03 -13.21 -5.71
N VAL A 19 4.96 -12.41 -5.56
CA VAL A 19 3.67 -12.87 -5.04
C VAL A 19 3.00 -13.84 -6.01
N CYS A 20 2.98 -13.55 -7.32
CA CYS A 20 2.42 -14.44 -8.32
C CYS A 20 3.14 -15.79 -8.39
N ILE A 21 4.48 -15.79 -8.41
CA ILE A 21 5.30 -17.01 -8.43
C ILE A 21 5.05 -17.82 -7.15
N PHE A 22 4.90 -17.16 -6.00
CA PHE A 22 4.56 -17.84 -4.75
C PHE A 22 3.22 -18.56 -4.86
N TYR A 23 2.18 -17.88 -5.37
CA TYR A 23 0.87 -18.50 -5.61
C TYR A 23 0.90 -19.68 -6.58
N LEU A 24 1.77 -19.65 -7.58
CA LEU A 24 1.92 -20.76 -8.54
C LEU A 24 2.63 -21.97 -7.93
N ARG A 25 3.48 -21.78 -6.93
CA ARG A 25 4.31 -22.84 -6.34
C ARG A 25 3.74 -23.41 -5.05
N TYR A 26 3.01 -22.61 -4.28
CA TYR A 26 2.60 -22.97 -2.92
C TYR A 26 1.11 -22.78 -2.73
N THR A 27 0.49 -23.75 -2.05
CA THR A 27 -0.91 -23.61 -1.62
C THR A 27 -0.99 -22.56 -0.52
N VAL A 28 -1.77 -21.51 -0.77
CA VAL A 28 -1.99 -20.43 0.19
C VAL A 28 -3.17 -20.79 1.09
N ASP A 29 -2.86 -21.15 2.33
CA ASP A 29 -3.85 -21.40 3.36
C ASP A 29 -3.93 -20.20 4.32
N LEU A 30 -4.90 -19.32 4.07
CA LEU A 30 -5.16 -18.14 4.91
C LEU A 30 -5.93 -18.46 6.20
N THR A 31 -6.11 -19.74 6.54
CA THR A 31 -6.68 -20.16 7.83
C THR A 31 -5.60 -20.47 8.86
N GLN A 32 -4.35 -20.66 8.43
CA GLN A 32 -3.22 -20.94 9.30
C GLN A 32 -2.72 -19.67 10.00
N VAL A 33 -3.34 -19.37 11.15
CA VAL A 33 -3.03 -18.19 11.98
C VAL A 33 -1.54 -18.09 12.30
N ASN A 34 -0.87 -19.21 12.62
CA ASN A 34 0.55 -19.21 12.93
C ASN A 34 1.42 -18.83 11.72
N ARG A 35 1.02 -19.21 10.51
CA ARG A 35 1.73 -18.84 9.28
C ARG A 35 1.46 -17.39 8.88
N ILE A 36 0.22 -16.93 9.08
CA ILE A 36 -0.19 -15.55 8.75
C ILE A 36 0.44 -14.55 9.72
N ALA A 37 0.34 -14.82 11.01
CA ALA A 37 0.75 -13.91 12.06
C ALA A 37 2.18 -14.14 12.54
N GLY A 38 2.69 -15.37 12.55
CA GLY A 38 4.02 -15.74 13.10
C GLY A 38 5.20 -15.64 12.12
N GLY A 39 5.01 -14.96 10.98
CA GLY A 39 6.12 -14.64 10.08
C GLY A 39 6.59 -15.75 9.13
N GLY A 40 5.80 -16.83 9.00
CA GLY A 40 6.06 -17.97 8.10
C GLY A 40 6.58 -19.23 8.81
N MET A 41 6.68 -20.34 8.08
CA MET A 41 7.27 -21.60 8.54
C MET A 41 8.59 -21.88 7.82
N LYS A 42 9.59 -22.40 8.53
CA LYS A 42 10.86 -22.79 7.88
C LYS A 42 10.66 -24.05 7.03
N GLY A 43 11.28 -24.10 5.87
CA GLY A 43 11.25 -25.23 4.92
C GLY A 43 10.02 -25.28 4.03
N THR A 44 9.12 -24.31 4.11
CA THR A 44 7.88 -24.26 3.31
C THR A 44 7.94 -23.26 2.14
N GLY A 45 9.07 -22.56 1.98
CA GLY A 45 9.23 -21.48 1.02
C GLY A 45 8.82 -20.11 1.56
N ASP A 46 8.29 -20.01 2.77
CA ASP A 46 7.90 -18.73 3.39
C ASP A 46 9.08 -17.79 3.62
N GLU A 47 10.31 -18.31 3.60
CA GLU A 47 11.54 -17.50 3.72
C GLU A 47 11.61 -16.43 2.62
N ILE A 48 11.09 -16.73 1.42
CA ILE A 48 11.04 -15.77 0.30
C ILE A 48 10.19 -14.55 0.63
N MET A 49 9.21 -14.69 1.52
CA MET A 49 8.35 -13.59 1.93
C MET A 49 9.16 -12.52 2.64
N ALA A 50 9.97 -12.92 3.63
CA ALA A 50 10.82 -12.00 4.38
C ALA A 50 11.84 -11.31 3.47
N TYR A 51 12.49 -12.04 2.57
CA TYR A 51 13.43 -11.45 1.61
C TYR A 51 12.76 -10.44 0.67
N SER A 52 11.56 -10.76 0.18
CA SER A 52 10.79 -9.86 -0.69
C SER A 52 10.36 -8.60 0.06
N ILE A 53 9.97 -8.72 1.34
CA ILE A 53 9.65 -7.58 2.21
C ILE A 53 10.90 -6.70 2.42
N CYS A 54 12.05 -7.29 2.73
CA CYS A 54 13.31 -6.55 2.89
C CYS A 54 13.68 -5.77 1.60
N TYR A 55 13.55 -6.43 0.45
CA TYR A 55 13.74 -5.82 -0.85
C TYR A 55 12.80 -4.62 -1.05
N SER A 56 11.50 -4.79 -0.75
CA SER A 56 10.51 -3.73 -0.89
C SER A 56 10.72 -2.57 0.09
N ILE A 57 11.18 -2.81 1.31
CA ILE A 57 11.54 -1.73 2.25
C ILE A 57 12.61 -0.83 1.65
N GLY A 58 13.72 -1.41 1.18
CA GLY A 58 14.82 -0.62 0.62
C GLY A 58 14.35 0.28 -0.53
N TYR A 59 13.47 -0.26 -1.37
CA TYR A 59 12.85 0.50 -2.44
C TYR A 59 11.86 1.58 -1.94
N PHE A 60 10.95 1.26 -1.03
CA PHE A 60 9.99 2.25 -0.52
C PHE A 60 10.70 3.40 0.19
N THR A 61 11.83 3.12 0.86
CA THR A 61 12.73 4.11 1.43
C THR A 61 13.36 4.98 0.34
N TYR A 62 13.85 4.38 -0.76
CA TYR A 62 14.35 5.15 -1.91
C TYR A 62 13.28 6.12 -2.45
N ASP A 63 12.08 5.64 -2.72
CA ASP A 63 10.97 6.49 -3.21
C ASP A 63 10.61 7.59 -2.21
N PHE A 64 10.60 7.26 -0.92
CA PHE A 64 10.35 8.23 0.14
C PHE A 64 11.40 9.35 0.13
N LEU A 65 12.69 9.01 0.02
CA LEU A 65 13.77 10.00 -0.10
C LEU A 65 13.62 10.85 -1.36
N ILE A 66 13.27 10.26 -2.50
CA ILE A 66 13.00 11.00 -3.72
C ILE A 66 11.84 12.00 -3.53
N MET A 67 10.75 11.61 -2.86
CA MET A 67 9.64 12.53 -2.57
C MET A 67 10.04 13.67 -1.61
N LEU A 68 10.99 13.43 -0.70
CA LEU A 68 11.53 14.49 0.17
C LEU A 68 12.43 15.47 -0.61
N LEU A 69 13.24 14.96 -1.53
CA LEU A 69 14.17 15.76 -2.33
C LEU A 69 13.47 16.55 -3.44
N PHE A 70 12.45 15.96 -4.09
CA PHE A 70 11.80 16.54 -5.26
C PHE A 70 10.32 16.84 -5.01
N LYS A 71 9.99 18.12 -4.80
CA LYS A 71 8.61 18.58 -4.58
C LYS A 71 7.63 18.16 -5.69
N SER A 72 8.10 18.03 -6.94
CA SER A 72 7.28 17.62 -8.08
C SER A 72 6.78 16.18 -7.99
N ALA A 73 7.49 15.30 -7.27
CA ALA A 73 7.10 13.92 -7.04
C ALA A 73 6.19 13.75 -5.80
N ARG A 74 5.98 14.84 -5.04
CA ARG A 74 5.41 14.78 -3.69
C ARG A 74 3.94 15.15 -3.66
N THR A 75 3.11 14.22 -3.18
CA THR A 75 1.80 14.55 -2.60
C THR A 75 1.79 14.16 -1.13
N THR A 76 1.07 14.91 -0.29
CA THR A 76 0.98 14.60 1.15
C THR A 76 0.43 13.19 1.38
N SER A 77 -0.58 12.78 0.60
CA SER A 77 -1.13 11.42 0.68
C SER A 77 -0.09 10.36 0.31
N ALA A 78 0.72 10.57 -0.73
CA ALA A 78 1.76 9.59 -1.11
C ALA A 78 2.88 9.50 -0.07
N LEU A 79 3.28 10.63 0.54
CA LEU A 79 4.25 10.58 1.64
C LEU A 79 3.71 9.79 2.83
N VAL A 80 2.48 10.07 3.26
CA VAL A 80 1.84 9.35 4.36
C VAL A 80 1.73 7.86 4.03
N HIS A 81 1.39 7.50 2.79
CA HIS A 81 1.38 6.11 2.33
C HIS A 81 2.73 5.42 2.52
N HIS A 82 3.82 6.03 2.04
CA HIS A 82 5.16 5.45 2.18
C HIS A 82 5.58 5.33 3.64
N VAL A 83 5.26 6.32 4.49
CA VAL A 83 5.52 6.23 5.93
C VAL A 83 4.78 5.04 6.54
N ILE A 84 3.48 4.89 6.25
CA ILE A 84 2.67 3.77 6.78
C ILE A 84 3.25 2.43 6.32
N ILE A 85 3.60 2.30 5.03
CA ILE A 85 4.18 1.06 4.48
C ILE A 85 5.54 0.78 5.11
N ILE A 86 6.47 1.73 5.12
CA ILE A 86 7.82 1.53 5.67
C ILE A 86 7.75 1.14 7.14
N VAL A 87 6.98 1.87 7.96
CA VAL A 87 6.82 1.56 9.38
C VAL A 87 6.13 0.21 9.56
N GLY A 88 5.11 -0.10 8.76
CA GLY A 88 4.42 -1.39 8.80
C GLY A 88 5.36 -2.55 8.46
N LEU A 89 6.09 -2.48 7.36
CA LEU A 89 7.01 -3.55 6.96
C LEU A 89 8.17 -3.70 7.97
N LEU A 90 8.78 -2.60 8.43
CA LEU A 90 9.88 -2.65 9.40
C LEU A 90 9.46 -3.20 10.75
N SER A 91 8.32 -2.75 11.28
CA SER A 91 7.79 -3.28 12.54
C SER A 91 7.41 -4.75 12.44
N GLY A 92 6.94 -5.19 11.27
CA GLY A 92 6.62 -6.59 10.99
C GLY A 92 7.87 -7.46 11.03
N LEU A 93 8.90 -7.06 10.28
CA LEU A 93 10.20 -7.73 10.28
C LEU A 93 10.86 -7.78 11.65
N PHE A 94 10.83 -6.67 12.38
CA PHE A 94 11.45 -6.59 13.70
C PHE A 94 10.77 -7.52 14.72
N ALA A 95 9.43 -7.51 14.76
CA ALA A 95 8.65 -8.36 15.66
C ALA A 95 8.47 -9.79 15.14
N LYS A 96 8.84 -10.07 13.88
CA LYS A 96 8.53 -11.30 13.14
C LYS A 96 7.02 -11.58 13.06
N VAL A 97 6.23 -10.51 12.92
CA VAL A 97 4.76 -10.59 12.90
C VAL A 97 4.23 -10.18 11.53
N GLY A 98 3.29 -10.96 11.00
CA GLY A 98 2.48 -10.56 9.86
C GLY A 98 3.18 -10.61 8.50
N HIS A 99 4.36 -11.23 8.38
CA HIS A 99 5.13 -11.29 7.12
C HIS A 99 4.28 -11.78 5.95
N SER A 100 3.45 -12.81 6.15
CA SER A 100 2.58 -13.31 5.09
C SER A 100 1.63 -12.23 4.58
N CYS A 101 0.98 -11.47 5.47
CA CYS A 101 0.12 -10.36 5.07
C CYS A 101 0.91 -9.28 4.33
N HIS A 102 2.06 -8.87 4.87
CA HIS A 102 2.93 -7.87 4.24
C HIS A 102 3.36 -8.30 2.84
N PHE A 103 3.78 -9.55 2.69
CA PHE A 103 4.17 -10.13 1.41
C PHE A 103 3.02 -10.15 0.41
N TYR A 104 1.83 -10.65 0.80
CA TYR A 104 0.68 -10.65 -0.10
C TYR A 104 0.26 -9.23 -0.51
N LEU A 105 0.40 -8.25 0.39
CA LEU A 105 0.13 -6.84 0.07
C LEU A 105 1.13 -6.24 -0.94
N LEU A 106 2.25 -6.90 -1.24
CA LEU A 106 3.16 -6.45 -2.32
C LEU A 106 2.49 -6.49 -3.71
N ILE A 107 1.42 -7.27 -3.89
CA ILE A 107 0.64 -7.26 -5.14
C ILE A 107 -0.03 -5.90 -5.41
N GLU A 108 -0.17 -5.05 -4.39
CA GLU A 108 -0.72 -3.70 -4.54
C GLU A 108 0.14 -2.79 -5.43
N GLU A 109 1.41 -3.16 -5.62
CA GLU A 109 2.30 -2.51 -6.56
C GLU A 109 1.92 -2.76 -8.03
N LEU A 110 0.99 -3.68 -8.31
CA LEU A 110 0.47 -3.92 -9.66
C LEU A 110 -0.08 -2.63 -10.30
N SER A 111 -0.72 -1.76 -9.52
CA SER A 111 -1.20 -0.47 -10.05
C SER A 111 -0.09 0.56 -10.25
N THR A 112 1.06 0.40 -9.57
CA THR A 112 2.20 1.30 -9.70
C THR A 112 2.84 1.19 -11.09
N ILE A 113 2.85 -0.02 -11.69
CA ILE A 113 3.40 -0.29 -13.03
C ILE A 113 2.75 0.61 -14.11
N PRO A 114 1.43 0.53 -14.38
CA PRO A 114 0.81 1.39 -15.38
C PRO A 114 0.83 2.87 -14.98
N LEU A 115 0.84 3.20 -13.68
CA LEU A 115 0.96 4.59 -13.22
C LEU A 115 2.30 5.22 -13.64
N ASN A 116 3.40 4.51 -13.45
CA ASN A 116 4.73 4.98 -13.83
C ASN A 116 4.90 5.02 -15.34
N LEU A 117 4.49 3.97 -16.04
CA LEU A 117 4.55 3.93 -17.50
C LEU A 117 3.72 5.08 -18.10
N LYS A 118 2.56 5.39 -17.53
CA LYS A 118 1.74 6.54 -17.98
C LYS A 118 2.53 7.85 -17.89
N SER A 119 3.28 8.05 -16.82
CA SER A 119 4.13 9.25 -16.63
C SER A 119 5.29 9.30 -17.63
N ILE A 120 5.86 8.14 -18.00
CA ILE A 120 6.91 8.05 -19.02
C ILE A 120 6.36 8.36 -20.42
N TYR A 121 5.18 7.85 -20.76
CA TYR A 121 4.54 8.01 -22.06
C TYR A 121 3.53 9.19 -22.11
N TYR A 122 3.75 10.23 -21.31
CA TYR A 122 2.85 11.39 -21.22
C TYR A 122 2.62 12.07 -22.59
N ASP A 123 3.67 12.17 -23.42
CA ASP A 123 3.62 12.80 -24.74
C ASP A 123 2.97 11.94 -25.83
N ARG A 124 2.50 10.72 -25.49
CA ARG A 124 1.89 9.77 -26.42
C ARG A 124 0.42 9.56 -26.03
N PRO A 125 -0.55 10.28 -26.63
CA PRO A 125 -1.94 10.33 -26.15
C PRO A 125 -2.61 8.95 -26.04
N TYR A 126 -2.43 8.10 -27.05
CA TYR A 126 -3.00 6.76 -27.06
C TYR A 126 -2.44 5.88 -25.93
N ALA A 127 -1.11 5.84 -25.79
CA ALA A 127 -0.45 5.07 -24.73
C ALA A 127 -0.81 5.61 -23.34
N HIS A 128 -0.83 6.93 -23.15
CA HIS A 128 -1.24 7.57 -21.91
C HIS A 128 -2.69 7.21 -21.53
N HIS A 129 -3.61 7.19 -22.50
CA HIS A 129 -5.00 6.79 -22.26
C HIS A 129 -5.11 5.32 -21.85
N LEU A 130 -4.48 4.42 -22.62
CA LEU A 130 -4.46 2.98 -22.32
C LEU A 130 -3.89 2.71 -20.92
N LEU A 131 -2.75 3.32 -20.58
CA LEU A 131 -2.10 3.15 -19.27
C LEU A 131 -2.93 3.78 -18.14
N SER A 132 -3.71 4.83 -18.41
CA SER A 132 -4.68 5.36 -17.46
C SER A 132 -5.79 4.36 -17.14
N VAL A 133 -6.32 3.69 -18.17
CA VAL A 133 -7.35 2.64 -18.00
C VAL A 133 -6.77 1.45 -17.24
N LEU A 134 -5.59 0.97 -17.63
CA LEU A 134 -4.89 -0.13 -16.95
C LEU A 134 -4.59 0.21 -15.49
N PHE A 135 -4.19 1.46 -15.18
CA PHE A 135 -4.03 1.93 -13.80
C PHE A 135 -5.32 1.83 -13.00
N VAL A 136 -6.45 2.27 -13.56
CA VAL A 136 -7.74 2.18 -12.85
C VAL A 136 -8.11 0.73 -12.57
N ILE A 137 -8.05 -0.14 -13.58
CA ILE A 137 -8.42 -1.56 -13.44
C ILE A 137 -7.53 -2.24 -12.40
N SER A 138 -6.21 -2.09 -12.54
CA SER A 138 -5.24 -2.67 -11.60
C SER A 138 -5.42 -2.11 -10.19
N PHE A 139 -5.67 -0.81 -10.01
CA PHE A 139 -5.90 -0.21 -8.70
C PHE A 139 -7.15 -0.78 -8.01
N LEU A 140 -8.27 -0.87 -8.74
CA LEU A 140 -9.51 -1.44 -8.19
C LEU A 140 -9.31 -2.92 -7.81
N PHE A 141 -8.61 -3.69 -8.64
CA PHE A 141 -8.38 -5.10 -8.38
C PHE A 141 -7.37 -5.36 -7.26
N SER A 142 -6.15 -4.83 -7.36
CA SER A 142 -5.08 -5.15 -6.41
C SER A 142 -5.23 -4.42 -5.09
N ARG A 143 -5.50 -3.11 -5.10
CA ARG A 143 -5.54 -2.29 -3.87
C ARG A 143 -6.90 -2.33 -3.18
N LEU A 144 -7.99 -2.18 -3.91
CA LEU A 144 -9.32 -2.17 -3.27
C LEU A 144 -9.85 -3.57 -3.00
N LEU A 145 -9.93 -4.44 -4.01
CA LEU A 145 -10.50 -5.78 -3.82
C LEU A 145 -9.54 -6.68 -3.04
N TYR A 146 -8.40 -7.03 -3.66
CA TYR A 146 -7.48 -8.01 -3.10
C TYR A 146 -6.86 -7.52 -1.78
N GLY A 147 -6.40 -6.26 -1.72
CA GLY A 147 -5.86 -5.66 -0.51
C GLY A 147 -6.85 -5.65 0.66
N THR A 148 -8.15 -5.47 0.40
CA THR A 148 -9.19 -5.56 1.44
C THR A 148 -9.40 -7.00 1.90
N ILE A 149 -9.36 -7.97 1.00
CA ILE A 149 -9.42 -9.40 1.36
C ILE A 149 -8.27 -9.74 2.32
N ILE A 150 -7.03 -9.36 2.00
CA ILE A 150 -5.87 -9.64 2.86
C ILE A 150 -5.98 -8.91 4.21
N CYS A 151 -6.38 -7.63 4.24
CA CYS A 151 -6.57 -6.92 5.52
C CYS A 151 -7.73 -7.54 6.33
N GLY A 152 -8.79 -8.04 5.68
CA GLY A 152 -9.86 -8.79 6.34
C GLY A 152 -9.36 -10.07 7.02
N TYR A 153 -8.49 -10.83 6.35
CA TYR A 153 -7.80 -11.97 6.98
C TYR A 153 -6.92 -11.54 8.15
N ALA A 154 -6.14 -10.47 7.99
CA ALA A 154 -5.31 -9.93 9.08
C ALA A 154 -6.16 -9.60 10.31
N PHE A 155 -7.27 -8.85 10.14
CA PHE A 155 -8.19 -8.52 11.25
C PHE A 155 -8.87 -9.74 11.85
N ARG A 156 -9.24 -10.74 11.05
CA ARG A 156 -9.81 -12.00 11.56
C ARG A 156 -8.80 -12.76 12.43
N THR A 157 -7.52 -12.72 12.08
CA THR A 157 -6.47 -13.43 12.83
C THR A 157 -5.93 -12.66 14.04
N ALA A 158 -6.04 -11.32 14.05
CA ALA A 158 -5.48 -10.47 15.10
C ALA A 158 -5.95 -10.81 16.52
N PRO A 159 -7.24 -11.08 16.82
CA PRO A 159 -7.69 -11.40 18.18
C PRO A 159 -7.02 -12.64 18.76
N ARG A 160 -6.89 -13.71 17.95
CA ARG A 160 -6.24 -14.95 18.39
C ARG A 160 -4.75 -14.71 18.66
N PHE A 161 -4.09 -13.92 17.83
CA PHE A 161 -2.68 -13.62 18.02
C PHE A 161 -2.43 -12.71 19.25
N ILE A 162 -3.31 -11.74 19.49
CA ILE A 162 -3.33 -10.94 20.73
C ILE A 162 -3.46 -11.85 21.95
N GLN A 163 -4.40 -12.80 21.92
CA GLN A 163 -4.59 -13.75 23.02
C GLN A 163 -3.33 -14.60 23.27
N LEU A 164 -2.68 -15.07 22.21
CA LEU A 164 -1.41 -15.81 22.33
C LEU A 164 -0.30 -14.96 22.94
N ALA A 165 -0.15 -13.71 22.50
CA ALA A 165 0.85 -12.78 23.04
C ALA A 165 0.60 -12.47 24.54
N VAL A 166 -0.66 -12.25 24.92
CA VAL A 166 -1.05 -12.03 26.33
C VAL A 166 -0.74 -13.27 27.18
N ASN A 167 -1.11 -14.46 26.71
CA ASN A 167 -0.83 -15.71 27.44
C ASN A 167 0.67 -15.98 27.58
N ALA A 168 1.47 -15.59 26.59
CA ALA A 168 2.93 -15.69 26.63
C ALA A 168 3.60 -14.55 27.43
N SER A 169 2.84 -13.56 27.91
CA SER A 169 3.36 -12.32 28.50
C SER A 169 4.35 -11.58 27.58
N ASP A 170 4.17 -11.69 26.26
CA ASP A 170 5.00 -11.04 25.25
C ASP A 170 4.45 -9.65 24.90
N THR A 171 4.80 -8.68 25.74
CA THR A 171 4.38 -7.28 25.60
C THR A 171 4.88 -6.66 24.30
N THR A 172 6.06 -7.04 23.82
CA THR A 172 6.64 -6.50 22.59
C THR A 172 5.80 -6.89 21.38
N THR A 173 5.49 -8.18 21.24
CA THR A 173 4.63 -8.68 20.16
C THR A 173 3.24 -8.04 20.23
N LEU A 174 2.67 -7.90 21.43
CA LEU A 174 1.37 -7.25 21.62
C LEU A 174 1.35 -5.81 21.08
N ILE A 175 2.36 -5.00 21.44
CA ILE A 175 2.48 -3.62 20.96
C ILE A 175 2.55 -3.58 19.43
N PHE A 176 3.40 -4.43 18.83
CA PHE A 176 3.57 -4.43 17.39
C PHE A 176 2.31 -4.88 16.64
N VAL A 177 1.54 -5.82 17.17
CA VAL A 177 0.25 -6.24 16.57
C VAL A 177 -0.74 -5.09 16.56
N VAL A 178 -0.82 -4.32 17.64
CA VAL A 178 -1.69 -3.13 17.71
C VAL A 178 -1.25 -2.10 16.68
N ILE A 179 0.05 -1.79 16.60
CA ILE A 179 0.62 -0.87 15.61
C ILE A 179 0.28 -1.34 14.19
N GLN A 180 0.51 -2.61 13.87
CA GLN A 180 0.20 -3.19 12.56
C GLN A 180 -1.28 -3.09 12.19
N THR A 181 -2.16 -3.34 13.16
CA THR A 181 -3.62 -3.26 12.98
C THR A 181 -4.04 -1.84 12.61
N VAL A 182 -3.51 -0.83 13.33
CA VAL A 182 -3.77 0.59 13.06
C VAL A 182 -3.20 0.99 11.70
N LEU A 183 -1.98 0.57 11.36
CA LEU A 183 -1.37 0.87 10.07
C LEU A 183 -2.11 0.19 8.90
N CYS A 184 -2.58 -1.05 9.04
CA CYS A 184 -3.41 -1.71 8.02
C CYS A 184 -4.69 -0.91 7.77
N LEU A 185 -5.38 -0.49 8.84
CA LEU A 185 -6.59 0.31 8.73
C LEU A 185 -6.32 1.66 8.05
N ALA A 186 -5.28 2.38 8.48
CA ALA A 186 -4.89 3.65 7.90
C ALA A 186 -4.55 3.51 6.39
N LEU A 187 -3.82 2.45 6.04
CA LEU A 187 -3.49 2.13 4.65
C LEU A 187 -4.75 1.85 3.82
N ARG A 188 -5.71 1.08 4.36
CA ARG A 188 -6.99 0.82 3.70
C ARG A 188 -7.79 2.10 3.50
N CYS A 189 -7.94 2.93 4.53
CA CYS A 189 -8.62 4.21 4.44
C CYS A 189 -8.03 5.10 3.34
N LEU A 190 -6.70 5.12 3.20
CA LEU A 190 -6.02 5.88 2.16
C LEU A 190 -6.27 5.31 0.75
N ASN A 191 -6.23 3.99 0.59
CA ASN A 191 -6.55 3.33 -0.67
C ASN A 191 -8.01 3.57 -1.07
N PHE A 192 -8.97 3.48 -0.14
CA PHE A 192 -10.38 3.82 -0.40
C PHE A 192 -10.55 5.29 -0.77
N TYR A 193 -9.87 6.20 -0.08
CA TYR A 193 -9.87 7.62 -0.43
C TYR A 193 -9.42 7.84 -1.88
N TRP A 194 -8.31 7.23 -2.30
CA TRP A 194 -7.86 7.30 -3.70
C TRP A 194 -8.82 6.64 -4.67
N GLY A 195 -9.42 5.50 -4.31
CA GLY A 195 -10.48 4.87 -5.09
C GLY A 195 -11.67 5.79 -5.34
N ILE A 196 -12.12 6.52 -4.31
CA ILE A 196 -13.18 7.53 -4.43
C ILE A 196 -12.76 8.66 -5.38
N LEU A 197 -11.51 9.13 -5.31
CA LEU A 197 -11.02 10.15 -6.23
C LEU A 197 -11.01 9.67 -7.68
N ILE A 198 -10.61 8.41 -7.92
CA ILE A 198 -10.62 7.78 -9.23
C ILE A 198 -12.06 7.71 -9.77
N ILE A 199 -13.00 7.19 -8.98
CA ILE A 199 -14.41 7.06 -9.36
C ILE A 199 -15.02 8.44 -9.68
N ARG A 200 -14.80 9.44 -8.80
CA ARG A 200 -15.28 10.82 -9.03
C ARG A 200 -14.77 11.40 -10.35
N LYS A 201 -13.50 11.14 -10.67
CA LYS A 201 -12.88 11.59 -11.92
C LYS A 201 -13.50 10.90 -13.13
N ILE A 202 -13.74 9.59 -13.08
CA ILE A 202 -14.34 8.80 -14.17
C ILE A 202 -15.79 9.21 -14.40
N CYS A 203 -16.58 9.35 -13.34
CA CYS A 203 -17.99 9.73 -13.42
C CYS A 203 -18.22 11.22 -13.73
N GLY A 204 -17.16 12.01 -13.97
CA GLY A 204 -17.28 13.44 -14.26
C GLY A 204 -17.91 14.26 -13.12
N LEU A 205 -17.86 13.74 -11.88
CA LEU A 205 -18.42 14.41 -10.71
C LEU A 205 -17.52 15.60 -10.35
N LYS A 206 -17.76 16.74 -11.00
CA LYS A 206 -17.08 18.01 -10.67
C LYS A 206 -17.38 18.34 -9.21
N LYS A 207 -16.36 18.75 -8.45
CA LYS A 207 -16.56 19.38 -7.13
C LYS A 207 -17.57 20.51 -7.32
N SER A 208 -18.70 20.43 -6.63
CA SER A 208 -19.69 21.52 -6.63
C SER A 208 -18.99 22.81 -6.23
N LYS A 209 -19.08 23.84 -7.08
CA LYS A 209 -18.47 25.17 -6.88
C LYS A 209 -18.84 25.81 -5.53
N LYS A 210 -19.89 25.33 -4.84
CA LYS A 210 -20.36 25.85 -3.55
C LYS A 210 -19.32 25.85 -2.42
N GLN A 211 -18.31 24.96 -2.45
CA GLN A 211 -17.23 24.99 -1.45
C GLN A 211 -16.20 26.11 -1.69
N THR A 212 -16.07 26.62 -2.91
CA THR A 212 -15.11 27.69 -3.23
C THR A 212 -15.68 29.07 -2.87
N THR A 213 -17.00 29.26 -2.97
CA THR A 213 -17.65 30.53 -2.60
C THR A 213 -17.66 30.75 -1.08
N ALA A 214 -18.01 29.72 -0.29
CA ALA A 214 -18.08 29.85 1.17
C ALA A 214 -16.73 30.19 1.83
N LEU A 215 -15.61 29.69 1.30
CA LEU A 215 -14.26 30.04 1.77
C LEU A 215 -13.81 31.44 1.31
N HIS A 216 -14.33 31.92 0.19
CA HIS A 216 -14.03 33.27 -0.31
C HIS A 216 -14.81 34.35 0.47
N ASP A 217 -16.01 34.02 0.95
CA ASP A 217 -16.82 34.93 1.75
C ASP A 217 -16.28 35.08 3.19
N ILE A 218 -15.83 33.99 3.82
CA ILE A 218 -15.18 34.02 5.15
C ILE A 218 -13.86 34.83 5.13
N ASN A 219 -13.12 34.80 4.02
CA ASN A 219 -11.89 35.58 3.87
C ASN A 219 -12.13 37.05 3.52
N LYS A 220 -13.34 37.41 3.03
CA LYS A 220 -13.73 38.81 2.84
C LYS A 220 -14.07 39.47 4.17
N GLU A 221 -14.78 38.77 5.06
CA GLU A 221 -15.14 39.30 6.38
C GLU A 221 -13.92 39.56 7.27
N LYS A 222 -12.89 38.72 7.21
CA LYS A 222 -11.64 38.91 7.97
C LYS A 222 -10.72 40.04 7.48
N LYS A 223 -10.98 40.63 6.30
CA LYS A 223 -10.18 41.76 5.77
C LYS A 223 -10.78 43.13 6.08
N ILE A 224 -11.95 43.17 6.73
CA ILE A 224 -12.68 44.42 7.04
C ILE A 224 -12.61 44.73 8.55
N SER A 225 -12.00 43.85 9.35
CA SER A 225 -11.64 44.08 10.77
C SER A 225 -10.17 44.41 10.92
#